data_AF-A0A0G0W2Y4-F1
#
_entry.id   AF-A0A0G0W2Y4-F1
#
_cell.length_a   1.000
_cell.length_b   1.000
_cell.length_c   1.000
_cell.angle_alpha   90.00
_cell.angle_beta   90.00
_cell.angle_gamma   90.00
#
_symmetry.space_group_name_H-M   'P 1'
#
loop_
_entity.id
_entity.type
_entity.pdbx_description
1 polymer ?
#
loop_
_entity_poly.entity_id
_entity_poly.type
_entity_poly.pdbx_seq_one_letter_code
_entity_poly.pdbx_strand_id
1 'polypeptide(L)'
;MNFIKKSYSKFIFFLLVFVVAPVFSLAQVDNCDPTKGVICNPLAKNGVNSIPELIRIILEGALKIGIPIVALAVIYSGFLFVAARGNSEKLTKAKDALLYTLIGAAILLGSWAIAKMISVTITGLGA
;
A
#
# COMPACT_ATOMS: atom_id res chain seq x y z
N MET A 1 -20.02 18.30 20.32
CA MET A 1 -19.01 17.74 19.41
C MET A 1 -19.34 16.29 19.03
N ASN A 2 -20.59 15.97 18.66
CA ASN A 2 -21.05 14.56 18.53
C ASN A 2 -21.53 14.19 17.12
N PHE A 3 -21.71 15.18 16.23
CA PHE A 3 -22.22 14.96 14.87
C PHE A 3 -21.13 14.45 13.90
N ILE A 4 -19.90 14.95 14.05
CA ILE A 4 -18.76 14.60 13.18
C ILE A 4 -18.30 13.15 13.40
N LYS A 5 -18.26 12.67 14.65
CA LYS A 5 -17.93 11.26 14.97
C LYS A 5 -18.92 10.26 14.37
N LYS A 6 -20.20 10.62 14.26
CA LYS A 6 -21.26 9.74 13.74
C LYS A 6 -21.19 9.57 12.21
N SER A 7 -20.70 10.60 11.50
CA SER A 7 -20.56 10.59 10.03
C SER A 7 -19.19 10.07 9.57
N TYR A 8 -18.13 10.30 10.35
CA TYR A 8 -16.77 9.84 10.04
C TYR A 8 -16.64 8.32 9.94
N SER A 9 -17.33 7.56 10.79
CA SER A 9 -17.34 6.08 10.71
C SER A 9 -17.99 5.56 9.42
N LYS A 10 -19.05 6.22 8.93
CA LYS A 10 -19.70 5.85 7.66
C LYS A 10 -18.84 6.22 6.46
N PHE A 11 -18.13 7.35 6.54
CA PHE A 11 -17.20 7.78 5.50
C PHE A 11 -15.96 6.87 5.42
N ILE A 12 -15.42 6.45 6.57
CA ILE A 12 -14.35 5.45 6.65
C ILE A 12 -14.80 4.10 6.10
N PHE A 13 -16.01 3.67 6.42
CA PHE A 13 -16.56 2.42 5.87
C PHE A 13 -16.74 2.51 4.36
N PHE A 14 -17.24 3.64 3.84
CA PHE A 14 -17.41 3.86 2.40
C PHE A 14 -16.07 3.93 1.66
N LEU A 15 -15.06 4.59 2.25
CA LEU A 15 -13.71 4.67 1.68
C LEU A 15 -12.99 3.31 1.74
N LEU A 16 -13.20 2.53 2.81
CA LEU A 16 -12.69 1.18 2.95
C LEU A 16 -13.36 0.23 1.94
N VAL A 17 -14.68 0.34 1.75
CA VAL A 17 -15.41 -0.43 0.74
C VAL A 17 -15.00 -0.03 -0.68
N PHE A 18 -14.79 1.25 -0.99
CA PHE A 18 -14.40 1.70 -2.33
C PHE A 18 -12.94 1.33 -2.67
N VAL A 19 -12.04 1.31 -1.69
CA VAL A 19 -10.64 0.85 -1.85
C VAL A 19 -10.54 -0.68 -1.93
N VAL A 20 -11.45 -1.42 -1.29
CA VAL A 20 -11.47 -2.91 -1.25
C VAL A 20 -12.37 -3.52 -2.34
N ALA A 21 -13.32 -2.78 -2.91
CA ALA A 21 -14.19 -3.24 -3.99
C ALA A 21 -13.44 -3.70 -5.27
N PRO A 22 -12.36 -3.06 -5.75
CA PRO A 22 -11.66 -3.52 -6.96
C PRO A 22 -10.71 -4.70 -6.70
N VAL A 23 -10.83 -5.42 -5.58
CA VAL A 23 -9.99 -6.58 -5.25
C VAL A 23 -10.74 -7.92 -5.36
N PHE A 24 -12.07 -7.92 -5.57
CA PHE A 24 -12.85 -9.13 -5.80
C PHE A 24 -12.99 -9.44 -7.30
N SER A 25 -11.91 -9.88 -7.94
CA SER A 25 -11.99 -10.50 -9.26
C SER A 25 -11.32 -11.87 -9.18
N LEU A 26 -12.13 -12.93 -9.13
CA LEU A 26 -11.68 -14.32 -9.10
C LEU A 26 -11.99 -14.98 -10.44
N ALA A 27 -10.97 -15.09 -11.28
CA ALA A 27 -10.71 -16.26 -12.14
C ALA A 27 -9.37 -16.04 -12.87
N GLN A 28 -8.34 -16.75 -12.43
CA GLN A 28 -7.04 -16.81 -13.11
C GLN A 28 -6.83 -18.27 -13.52
N VAL A 29 -6.66 -18.50 -14.83
CA VAL A 29 -6.44 -19.82 -15.43
C VAL A 29 -4.95 -20.12 -15.40
N ASP A 30 -4.57 -21.18 -14.68
CA ASP A 30 -3.19 -21.71 -14.67
C ASP A 30 -2.99 -22.78 -15.72
N ASN A 31 -1.88 -22.70 -16.47
CA ASN A 31 -1.39 -23.75 -17.37
C ASN A 31 -0.54 -24.79 -16.62
N CYS A 32 -0.98 -25.24 -15.43
CA CYS A 32 -0.29 -26.31 -14.72
C CYS A 32 -1.02 -27.64 -14.89
N ASP A 33 -0.34 -28.61 -15.51
CA ASP A 33 -0.85 -29.95 -15.76
C ASP A 33 -0.31 -30.94 -14.71
N PRO A 34 -1.12 -31.38 -13.73
CA PRO A 34 -0.69 -32.28 -12.66
C PRO A 34 -0.35 -33.70 -13.17
N THR A 35 -0.66 -34.03 -14.43
CA THR A 35 -0.35 -35.36 -15.00
C THR A 35 1.14 -35.54 -15.34
N LYS A 36 1.94 -34.47 -15.30
CA LYS A 36 3.38 -34.50 -15.62
C LYS A 36 4.30 -34.73 -14.40
N GLY A 37 3.77 -35.05 -13.22
CA GLY A 37 4.58 -35.32 -12.02
C GLY A 37 5.34 -34.11 -11.47
N VAL A 38 4.99 -32.89 -11.90
CA VAL A 38 5.56 -31.62 -11.42
C VAL A 38 4.67 -31.00 -10.36
N ILE A 39 5.29 -30.43 -9.33
CA ILE A 39 4.56 -29.67 -8.30
C ILE A 39 4.19 -28.29 -8.87
N CYS A 40 2.89 -28.07 -9.05
CA CYS A 40 2.34 -26.77 -9.43
C CYS A 40 2.55 -25.75 -8.32
N ASN A 41 3.10 -24.58 -8.64
CA ASN A 41 3.14 -23.46 -7.71
C ASN A 41 1.69 -22.95 -7.48
N PRO A 42 1.13 -23.04 -6.26
CA PRO A 42 -0.22 -22.54 -5.99
C PRO A 42 -0.34 -21.01 -6.11
N LEU A 43 0.79 -20.29 -6.18
CA LEU A 43 0.86 -18.85 -6.42
C LEU A 43 0.98 -18.49 -7.91
N ALA A 44 1.14 -19.48 -8.80
CA ALA A 44 1.23 -19.26 -10.25
C ALA A 44 -0.01 -18.54 -10.81
N LYS A 45 -1.19 -18.80 -10.22
CA LYS A 45 -2.46 -18.10 -10.54
C LYS A 45 -2.29 -16.59 -10.58
N ASN A 46 -1.54 -16.05 -9.62
CA ASN A 46 -1.31 -14.62 -9.50
C ASN A 46 -0.14 -14.10 -10.36
N GLY A 47 0.40 -14.91 -11.27
CA GLY A 47 1.55 -14.59 -12.10
C GLY A 47 2.90 -14.78 -11.42
N VAL A 48 2.99 -15.59 -10.36
CA VAL A 48 4.25 -15.88 -9.66
C VAL A 48 4.88 -17.15 -10.22
N ASN A 49 5.84 -17.03 -11.13
CA ASN A 49 6.65 -18.13 -11.64
C ASN A 49 8.11 -18.06 -11.16
N SER A 50 8.49 -16.95 -10.53
CA SER A 50 9.85 -16.68 -10.07
C SER A 50 9.88 -15.84 -8.79
N ILE A 51 11.01 -15.88 -8.07
CA ILE A 51 11.23 -15.08 -6.84
C ILE A 51 11.10 -13.55 -7.10
N PRO A 52 11.61 -12.99 -8.22
CA PRO A 52 11.41 -11.57 -8.53
C PRO A 52 9.93 -11.18 -8.71
N GLU A 53 9.12 -12.04 -9.33
CA GLU A 53 7.68 -11.81 -9.50
C GLU A 53 6.94 -11.84 -8.17
N LEU A 54 7.33 -12.73 -7.26
CA LEU A 54 6.77 -12.77 -5.90
C LEU A 54 7.01 -11.43 -5.17
N ILE A 55 8.24 -10.92 -5.23
CA ILE A 55 8.60 -9.64 -4.60
C ILE A 55 7.78 -8.50 -5.22
N ARG A 56 7.64 -8.49 -6.55
CA ARG A 56 6.85 -7.49 -7.29
C ARG A 56 5.39 -7.48 -6.84
N ILE A 57 4.74 -8.65 -6.72
CA ILE A 57 3.33 -8.75 -6.31
C ILE A 57 3.12 -8.30 -4.87
N ILE A 58 4.03 -8.65 -3.95
CA ILE A 58 3.99 -8.17 -2.56
C ILE A 58 4.13 -6.65 -2.51
N LEU A 59 5.06 -6.08 -3.28
CA LEU A 59 5.25 -4.63 -3.40
C LEU A 59 4.03 -3.92 -3.96
N GLU A 60 3.45 -4.44 -5.05
CA GLU A 60 2.24 -3.87 -5.64
C GLU A 60 1.06 -3.92 -4.67
N GLY A 61 0.92 -5.01 -3.91
CA GLY A 61 -0.06 -5.11 -2.83
C GLY A 61 0.17 -4.06 -1.73
N ALA A 62 1.43 -3.89 -1.30
CA ALA A 62 1.79 -2.89 -0.30
C ALA A 62 1.54 -1.45 -0.78
N LEU A 63 1.84 -1.14 -2.04
CA LEU A 63 1.55 0.18 -2.63
C LEU A 63 0.05 0.43 -2.77
N LYS A 64 -0.72 -0.58 -3.19
CA LYS A 64 -2.18 -0.47 -3.37
C LYS A 64 -2.89 -0.06 -2.07
N ILE A 65 -2.40 -0.52 -0.92
CA ILE A 65 -2.96 -0.19 0.40
C ILE A 65 -2.27 1.04 0.99
N GLY A 66 -0.95 1.15 0.83
CA GLY A 66 -0.16 2.18 1.48
C GLY A 66 -0.32 3.58 0.88
N ILE A 67 -0.54 3.71 -0.45
CA ILE A 67 -0.78 5.01 -1.08
C ILE A 67 -2.05 5.69 -0.52
N PRO A 68 -3.21 5.01 -0.44
CA PRO A 68 -4.39 5.57 0.23
C PRO A 68 -4.15 5.97 1.69
N ILE A 69 -3.40 5.17 2.46
CA ILE A 69 -3.10 5.46 3.86
C ILE A 69 -2.25 6.73 3.99
N VAL A 70 -1.21 6.86 3.16
CA VAL A 70 -0.37 8.07 3.13
C VAL A 70 -1.21 9.29 2.78
N ALA A 71 -2.09 9.19 1.77
CA ALA A 71 -2.98 10.30 1.40
C ALA A 71 -3.88 10.74 2.57
N LEU A 72 -4.46 9.79 3.31
CA LEU A 72 -5.25 10.09 4.51
C LEU A 72 -4.42 10.73 5.62
N ALA A 73 -3.19 10.27 5.83
CA ALA A 73 -2.29 10.84 6.83
C ALA A 73 -1.89 12.29 6.48
N VAL A 74 -1.68 12.59 5.20
CA VAL A 74 -1.45 13.96 4.72
C VAL A 74 -2.67 14.84 4.97
N ILE A 75 -3.88 14.37 4.64
CA ILE A 75 -5.12 15.12 4.92
C ILE A 75 -5.29 15.38 6.43
N TYR A 76 -5.02 14.36 7.27
CA TYR A 76 -5.11 14.48 8.72
C TYR A 76 -4.12 15.48 9.30
N SER A 77 -2.86 15.46 8.85
CA SER A 77 -1.86 16.44 9.28
C SER A 77 -2.25 17.85 8.86
N GLY A 78 -2.77 18.04 7.64
CA GLY A 78 -3.32 19.32 7.18
C GLY A 78 -4.47 19.84 8.05
N PHE A 79 -5.41 18.96 8.43
CA PHE A 79 -6.47 19.32 9.38
C PHE A 79 -5.93 19.75 10.74
N LEU A 80 -4.89 19.07 11.25
CA LEU A 80 -4.27 19.39 12.53
C LEU A 80 -3.60 20.77 12.52
N PHE A 81 -2.99 21.17 11.40
CA PHE A 81 -2.46 22.52 11.20
C PHE A 81 -3.54 23.60 11.27
N VAL A 82 -4.67 23.39 10.59
CA VAL A 82 -5.81 24.34 10.62
C VAL A 82 -6.45 24.37 12.01
N ALA A 83 -6.56 23.24 12.69
CA ALA A 83 -7.14 23.13 14.03
C ALA A 83 -6.28 23.78 15.12
N ALA A 84 -4.96 23.92 14.92
CA ALA A 84 -4.05 24.51 15.90
C ALA A 84 -4.30 26.00 16.14
N ARG A 85 -4.77 26.76 15.14
CA ARG A 85 -5.15 28.20 15.24
C ARG A 85 -4.15 29.06 16.05
N GLY A 86 -2.86 28.83 15.90
CA GLY A 86 -1.81 29.58 16.61
C GLY A 86 -1.46 29.11 18.02
N ASN A 87 -2.10 28.05 18.53
CA ASN A 87 -1.64 27.38 19.76
C ASN A 87 -0.32 26.63 19.45
N SER A 88 0.77 27.05 20.11
CA SER A 88 2.13 26.53 19.91
C SER A 88 2.22 25.02 20.12
N GLU A 89 1.58 24.47 21.14
CA GLU A 89 1.63 23.04 21.45
C GLU A 89 0.95 22.20 20.36
N LYS A 90 -0.22 22.66 19.88
CA LYS A 90 -0.95 21.97 18.81
C LYS A 90 -0.24 22.11 17.47
N LEU A 91 0.45 23.22 17.25
CA LEU A 91 1.24 23.46 16.04
C LEU A 91 2.44 22.51 15.98
N THR A 92 3.12 22.28 17.10
CA THR A 92 4.21 21.29 17.19
C THR A 92 3.70 19.90 16.87
N LYS A 93 2.57 19.48 17.46
CA LYS A 93 1.92 18.19 17.14
C LYS A 93 1.56 18.05 15.66
N ALA A 94 1.11 19.13 15.02
CA ALA A 94 0.81 19.15 13.57
C ALA A 94 2.07 18.94 12.72
N LYS A 95 3.18 19.60 13.09
CA LYS A 95 4.47 19.43 12.43
C LYS A 95 5.00 18.01 12.58
N ASP A 96 4.95 17.46 13.78
CA ASP A 96 5.42 16.09 14.04
C ASP A 96 4.61 15.08 13.22
N ALA A 97 3.28 15.21 13.21
CA ALA A 97 2.41 14.35 12.41
C ALA A 97 2.74 14.41 10.91
N LEU A 98 3.06 15.60 10.39
CA LEU A 98 3.49 15.77 9.01
C LEU A 98 4.87 15.14 8.75
N LEU A 99 5.83 15.32 9.64
CA LEU A 99 7.16 14.70 9.52
C LEU A 99 7.07 13.17 9.51
N TYR A 100 6.32 12.57 10.43
CA TYR A 100 6.12 11.12 10.44
C TYR A 100 5.41 10.62 9.19
N THR A 101 4.45 11.39 8.66
CA THR A 101 3.78 11.07 7.40
C THR A 101 4.75 11.08 6.22
N LEU A 102 5.64 12.07 6.14
CA LEU A 102 6.66 12.16 5.10
C LEU A 102 7.68 11.02 5.20
N ILE A 103 8.12 10.67 6.42
CA ILE A 103 9.03 9.54 6.63
C ILE A 103 8.36 8.23 6.19
N GLY A 104 7.10 8.00 6.57
CA GLY A 104 6.34 6.82 6.13
C GLY A 104 6.19 6.74 4.61
N ALA A 105 5.88 7.87 3.96
CA ALA A 105 5.80 7.96 2.51
C ALA A 105 7.15 7.68 1.83
N ALA A 106 8.24 8.23 2.36
CA ALA A 106 9.59 8.02 1.85
C ALA A 106 10.03 6.56 1.98
N ILE A 107 9.72 5.90 3.10
CA ILE A 107 10.01 4.47 3.29
C ILE A 107 9.21 3.64 2.29
N LEU A 108 7.92 3.91 2.14
CA LEU A 108 7.04 3.16 1.22
C LEU A 108 7.55 3.23 -0.23
N LEU A 109 7.89 4.44 -0.72
CA LEU A 109 8.42 4.62 -2.07
C LEU A 109 9.86 4.10 -2.19
N GLY A 110 10.67 4.28 -1.15
CA GLY A 110 12.06 3.84 -1.09
C GLY A 110 12.19 2.31 -1.14
N SER A 111 11.37 1.59 -0.37
CA SER A 111 11.32 0.12 -0.40
C SER A 111 10.99 -0.41 -1.80
N TRP A 112 10.04 0.23 -2.50
CA TRP A 112 9.72 -0.15 -3.88
C TRP A 112 10.90 0.07 -4.84
N ALA A 113 11.55 1.24 -4.74
CA ALA A 113 12.71 1.57 -5.57
C ALA A 113 13.87 0.58 -5.36
N ILE A 114 14.19 0.26 -4.11
CA ILE A 114 15.29 -0.67 -3.77
C ILE A 114 15.00 -2.07 -4.32
N ALA A 115 13.80 -2.61 -4.10
CA ALA A 115 13.47 -3.95 -4.58
C ALA A 115 13.42 -4.03 -6.12
N LYS A 116 13.03 -2.95 -6.80
CA LYS A 116 13.14 -2.87 -8.27
C LYS A 116 14.60 -2.91 -8.72
N MET A 117 15.51 -2.18 -8.05
CA MET A 117 16.93 -2.22 -8.39
C MET A 117 17.53 -3.62 -8.21
N ILE A 118 17.21 -4.29 -7.11
CA ILE A 118 17.67 -5.68 -6.87
C ILE A 118 17.17 -6.60 -7.98
N SER A 119 15.90 -6.49 -8.37
CA SER A 119 15.32 -7.33 -9.42
C SER A 119 16.03 -7.12 -10.77
N VAL A 120 16.30 -5.86 -11.14
CA VAL A 120 17.03 -5.52 -12.36
C VAL A 120 18.44 -6.09 -12.36
N THR A 121 19.16 -6.00 -11.25
CA THR A 121 20.52 -6.54 -11.13
C THR A 121 20.55 -8.07 -11.29
N ILE A 122 19.59 -8.78 -10.69
CA ILE A 122 19.51 -10.24 -10.80
C ILE A 122 19.19 -10.67 -12.24
N THR A 123 18.25 -10.00 -12.90
CA THR A 123 17.91 -10.31 -14.30
C THR A 123 19.03 -9.92 -15.27
N GLY A 124 19.74 -8.82 -15.01
CA GLY A 124 20.86 -8.37 -15.84
C GLY A 124 22.13 -9.23 -15.75
N LEU A 125 22.27 -10.03 -14.69
CA LEU A 125 23.39 -10.96 -14.52
C LEU A 125 23.11 -12.37 -15.09
N GLY A 126 21.85 -12.66 -15.42
CA GLY A 126 21.41 -13.94 -15.99
C GLY A 126 21.45 -14.01 -17.53
N ALA A 127 22.08 -13.02 -18.17
CA ALA A 127 22.30 -12.95 -19.61
C ALA A 127 23.78 -13.18 -19.95
#